data_AF-A0AAV3JL73-F1
#
_entry.id   AF-A0AAV3JL73-F1
#
_cell.length_a   1.000
_cell.length_b   1.000
_cell.length_c   1.000
_cell.angle_alpha   90.00
_cell.angle_beta   90.00
_cell.angle_gamma   90.00
#
_symmetry.space_group_name_H-M   'P 1'
#
loop_
_entity.id
_entity.type
_entity.pdbx_description
1 polymer ?
#
loop_
_entity_poly.entity_id
_entity_poly.type
_entity_poly.pdbx_seq_one_letter_code
_entity_poly.pdbx_strand_id
1 'polypeptide(L)' 'MTKMTLKALRATKNWSQEEAARALKVSKDTWGNWERGNTEPSVTKAYQIAYIFDISLDDIIFLPNIAV' A
#
# COMPACT_ATOMS: atom_id res chain seq x y z
N MET A 1 6.85 12.13 -10.97
CA MET A 1 7.56 11.13 -10.14
C MET A 1 7.03 9.75 -10.51
N THR A 2 7.77 8.69 -10.19
CA THR A 2 7.41 7.32 -10.58
C THR A 2 6.38 6.76 -9.59
N LYS A 3 5.17 6.46 -10.07
CA LYS A 3 4.13 5.84 -9.23
C LYS A 3 4.51 4.40 -8.86
N MET A 4 4.29 4.01 -7.61
CA MET A 4 4.65 2.70 -7.05
C MET A 4 3.42 1.95 -6.53
N THR A 5 3.37 0.63 -6.75
CA THR A 5 2.35 -0.23 -6.14
C THR A 5 2.68 -0.52 -4.69
N LEU A 6 1.69 -0.95 -3.89
CA LEU A 6 1.92 -1.40 -2.52
C LEU A 6 2.98 -2.51 -2.41
N LYS A 7 3.04 -3.42 -3.40
CA LYS A 7 4.07 -4.45 -3.47
C LYS A 7 5.46 -3.84 -3.69
N ALA A 8 5.58 -2.82 -4.55
CA ALA A 8 6.85 -2.14 -4.79
C ALA A 8 7.33 -1.37 -3.55
N LEU A 9 6.43 -0.65 -2.86
CA LEU A 9 6.73 0.03 -1.59
C LEU A 9 7.27 -0.95 -0.54
N ARG A 10 6.68 -2.14 -0.47
CA ARG A 10 7.12 -3.18 0.46
C ARG A 10 8.50 -3.73 0.10
N ALA A 11 8.79 -3.85 -1.19
CA ALA A 11 10.10 -4.27 -1.68
C ALA A 11 11.21 -3.25 -1.37
N THR A 12 10.92 -1.94 -1.34
CA THR A 12 11.92 -0.92 -0.97
C THR A 12 12.43 -1.08 0.47
N LYS A 13 11.60 -1.63 1.36
CA LYS A 13 11.96 -1.93 2.76
C LYS A 13 12.32 -3.40 3.00
N ASN A 14 12.35 -4.23 1.96
CA ASN A 14 12.49 -5.69 2.04
C ASN A 14 11.49 -6.34 3.03
N TRP A 15 10.29 -5.79 3.12
CA TRP A 15 9.24 -6.29 4.00
C TRP A 15 8.46 -7.41 3.32
N SER A 16 7.86 -8.27 4.12
CA SER A 16 6.78 -9.23 3.80
C SER A 16 5.40 -8.55 3.94
N GLN A 17 4.35 -9.14 3.34
CA GLN A 17 2.97 -8.61 3.50
C GLN A 17 2.56 -8.51 4.96
N GLU A 18 3.06 -9.42 5.79
CA GLU A 18 2.78 -9.45 7.22
C GLU A 18 3.46 -8.29 7.95
N GLU A 19 4.70 -7.93 7.59
CA GLU A 19 5.40 -6.78 8.16
C GLU A 19 4.72 -5.46 7.82
N ALA A 20 4.28 -5.29 6.58
CA ALA A 20 3.54 -4.10 6.17
C ALA A 20 2.17 -4.02 6.86
N ALA A 21 1.46 -5.14 6.97
CA ALA A 21 0.20 -5.21 7.71
C ALA A 21 0.37 -4.86 9.19
N ARG A 22 1.42 -5.37 9.84
CA ARG A 22 1.77 -5.04 11.23
C ARG A 22 2.07 -3.55 11.41
N ALA A 23 2.82 -2.94 10.49
CA ALA A 23 3.13 -1.51 10.54
C ALA A 23 1.85 -0.64 10.51
N LEU A 24 0.82 -1.09 9.81
CA LEU A 24 -0.48 -0.40 9.72
C LEU A 24 -1.54 -0.88 10.71
N LYS A 25 -1.21 -1.84 11.58
CA LYS A 25 -2.14 -2.50 12.51
C LYS A 25 -3.38 -3.05 11.80
N VAL A 26 -3.17 -3.72 10.66
CA VAL A 26 -4.21 -4.44 9.90
C VAL A 26 -3.84 -5.91 9.78
N SER A 27 -4.77 -6.75 9.32
CA SER A 27 -4.44 -8.15 9.05
C SER A 27 -3.62 -8.28 7.76
N LYS A 28 -2.85 -9.37 7.66
CA LYS A 28 -2.13 -9.74 6.44
C LYS A 28 -3.07 -9.84 5.24
N ASP A 29 -4.29 -10.37 5.44
CA ASP A 29 -5.30 -10.50 4.40
C ASP A 29 -5.81 -9.14 3.92
N THR A 30 -6.01 -8.18 4.83
CA THR A 30 -6.37 -6.80 4.47
C THR A 30 -5.31 -6.18 3.56
N TRP A 31 -4.04 -6.29 3.94
CA TRP A 31 -2.93 -5.80 3.10
C TRP A 31 -2.87 -6.53 1.75
N GLY A 32 -3.00 -7.85 1.74
CA GLY A 32 -3.02 -8.65 0.51
C GLY A 32 -4.23 -8.38 -0.40
N ASN A 33 -5.37 -7.98 0.17
CA ASN A 33 -6.53 -7.53 -0.60
C ASN A 33 -6.28 -6.18 -1.26
N TRP A 34 -5.61 -5.25 -0.57
CA TRP A 34 -5.19 -3.98 -1.15
C TRP A 34 -4.17 -4.18 -2.29
N GLU A 35 -3.17 -5.03 -2.10
CA GLU A 35 -2.18 -5.34 -3.16
C GLU A 35 -2.82 -5.93 -4.42
N ARG A 36 -3.93 -6.66 -4.27
CA ARG A 36 -4.70 -7.26 -5.39
C ARG A 36 -5.79 -6.35 -5.95
N GLY A 37 -6.10 -5.23 -5.28
CA GLY A 37 -7.23 -4.37 -5.62
C GLY A 37 -8.60 -4.96 -5.32
N ASN A 38 -8.69 -5.97 -4.44
CA ASN A 38 -9.98 -6.57 -4.02
C ASN A 38 -10.77 -5.63 -3.09
N THR A 39 -10.04 -4.88 -2.27
CA THR A 39 -10.59 -3.86 -1.37
C THR A 39 -9.66 -2.65 -1.40
N GLU A 40 -10.15 -1.51 -0.93
CA GLU A 40 -9.37 -0.28 -0.88
C GLU A 40 -9.05 0.09 0.58
N PRO A 41 -7.88 0.69 0.85
CA PRO A 41 -7.63 1.31 2.14
C PRO A 41 -8.53 2.54 2.29
N SER A 42 -9.00 2.80 3.51
CA SER A 42 -9.64 4.09 3.79
C SER A 42 -8.65 5.24 3.56
N VAL A 43 -9.15 6.45 3.36
CA VAL A 43 -8.32 7.67 3.19
C VAL A 43 -7.29 7.79 4.31
N THR A 44 -7.68 7.56 5.57
CA THR A 44 -6.77 7.57 6.72
C THR A 44 -5.68 6.50 6.60
N LYS A 45 -6.01 5.29 6.14
CA LYS A 45 -5.01 4.24 5.92
C LYS A 45 -4.08 4.59 4.78
N ALA A 46 -4.58 5.19 3.71
CA ALA A 46 -3.78 5.63 2.58
C ALA A 46 -2.71 6.66 3.01
N TYR A 47 -3.09 7.66 3.82
CA TYR A 47 -2.13 8.60 4.41
C TYR A 47 -1.12 7.92 5.35
N GLN A 48 -1.53 6.91 6.12
CA GLN A 48 -0.61 6.12 6.95
C GLN A 48 0.41 5.36 6.11
N ILE A 49 -0.01 4.78 4.97
CA ILE A 49 0.90 4.12 4.04
C ILE A 49 1.93 5.12 3.50
N ALA A 50 1.45 6.27 2.98
CA ALA A 50 2.32 7.34 2.48
C ALA A 50 3.37 7.76 3.52
N TYR A 51 2.95 7.97 4.77
CA TYR A 51 3.85 8.31 5.87
C TYR A 51 4.87 7.20 6.20
N ILE A 52 4.44 5.93 6.27
CA ILE A 52 5.32 4.80 6.60
C ILE A 52 6.39 4.58 5.55
N PHE A 53 6.07 4.81 4.28
CA PHE A 53 6.96 4.60 3.15
C PHE A 53 7.68 5.87 2.68
N ASP A 54 7.45 7.00 3.36
CA ASP A 54 8.03 8.31 3.04
C ASP A 54 7.85 8.70 1.56
N ILE A 55 6.61 8.57 1.08
CA ILE A 55 6.23 8.83 -0.31
C ILE A 55 4.95 9.67 -0.36
N SER A 56 4.78 10.46 -1.42
CA SER A 56 3.51 11.16 -1.65
C SER A 56 2.37 10.16 -1.87
N LEU A 57 1.18 10.48 -1.35
CA LEU A 57 -0.03 9.69 -1.58
C LEU A 57 -0.35 9.56 -3.09
N ASP A 58 -0.12 10.62 -3.87
CA ASP A 58 -0.34 10.66 -5.33
C ASP A 58 0.57 9.71 -6.11
N ASP A 59 1.68 9.30 -5.50
CA ASP A 59 2.64 8.37 -6.09
C ASP A 59 2.32 6.90 -5.71
N ILE A 60 1.24 6.62 -4.97
CA ILE A 60 0.83 5.26 -4.60
C ILE A 60 -0.28 4.73 -5.52
N ILE A 61 -0.05 3.56 -6.10
CA ILE A 61 -1.04 2.83 -6.89
C ILE A 61 -1.74 1.82 -5.98
N PHE A 62 -2.99 2.13 -5.61
CA PHE A 62 -3.85 1.25 -4.82
C PHE A 62 -4.65 0.26 -5.67
N LEU A 63 -4.92 0.60 -6.93
CA LEU A 63 -5.81 -0.16 -7.80
C LEU A 63 -5.09 -0.51 -9.11
N PRO A 64 -4.93 -1.81 -9.43
CA PRO A 64 -4.18 -2.24 -10.61
C PRO A 64 -4.89 -1.96 -11.93
N ASN A 65 -6.19 -1.63 -11.93
CA ASN A 65 -7.03 -1.52 -13.14
C ASN A 65 -7.86 -0.23 -13.20
N ILE A 66 -7.43 0.87 -12.59
CA ILE A 66 -8.01 2.18 -12.93
C ILE A 66 -7.26 2.71 -14.15
N ALA A 67 -7.92 2.59 -15.31
CA ALA A 67 -7.58 3.40 -16.47
C ALA A 67 -8.00 4.85 -16.17
N VAL A 68 -7.01 5.71 -15.92
CA VAL A 68 -7.13 7.18 -16.00
C VAL A 68 -6.07 7.65 -16.99
#